data_AF-A0A928FAZ8-F1
#
_entry.id   AF-A0A928FAZ8-F1
#
_cell.length_a   1.000
_cell.length_b   1.000
_cell.length_c   1.000
_cell.angle_alpha   90.00
_cell.angle_beta   90.00
_cell.angle_gamma   90.00
#
_symmetry.space_group_name_H-M   'P 1'
#
loop_
_entity.id
_entity.type
_entity.pdbx_description
1 polymer ?
#
loop_
_entity_poly.entity_id
_entity_poly.type
_entity_poly.pdbx_seq_one_letter_code
_entity_poly.pdbx_strand_id
1 'polypeptide(L)'
;MTYKNGIKEYTLTGVIFGVPMGILFGLIHLSLLLGIITGFLCGFLFTLLIFLFMKYQEKKFDKKRTEIAKERKIICDGAATINGNGGWLFFTENGIEFYPHKINISTEEIVIPMNTIESVTANKNQILVRASGKTVEIVVSHNKGWKKQIEGALNLS
;
A
#
# COMPACT_ATOMS: atom_id res chain seq x y z
N MET A 1 -3.79 13.89 3.32
CA MET A 1 -2.45 13.39 3.71
C MET A 1 -2.15 12.12 2.94
N THR A 2 -1.00 12.00 2.26
CA THR A 2 -0.67 10.77 1.53
C THR A 2 0.25 9.87 2.36
N TYR A 3 -0.21 8.67 2.69
CA TYR A 3 0.61 7.67 3.35
C TYR A 3 1.52 6.97 2.33
N LYS A 4 2.82 6.97 2.61
CA LYS A 4 3.88 6.44 1.74
C LYS A 4 4.71 5.45 2.51
N ASN A 5 5.28 4.46 1.83
CA ASN A 5 6.24 3.56 2.45
C ASN A 5 7.44 4.34 3.01
N GLY A 6 7.87 4.00 4.21
CA GLY A 6 9.04 4.58 4.86
C GLY A 6 10.32 3.83 4.51
N ILE A 7 11.44 4.33 5.05
CA ILE A 7 12.78 3.74 4.86
C ILE A 7 12.82 2.30 5.37
N LYS A 8 12.14 2.03 6.49
CA LYS A 8 12.11 0.69 7.10
C LYS A 8 11.53 -0.35 6.13
N GLU A 9 10.44 -0.01 5.44
CA GLU A 9 9.79 -0.87 4.46
C GLU A 9 10.72 -1.15 3.27
N TYR A 10 11.37 -0.12 2.72
CA TYR A 10 12.32 -0.27 1.61
C TYR A 10 13.55 -1.10 1.99
N THR A 11 14.08 -0.92 3.20
CA THR A 11 15.20 -1.73 3.72
C THR A 11 14.77 -3.19 3.87
N LEU A 12 13.59 -3.45 4.43
CA LEU A 12 13.07 -4.81 4.58
C LEU A 12 12.87 -5.48 3.22
N THR A 13 12.34 -4.78 2.23
CA THR A 13 12.20 -5.26 0.85
C THR A 13 13.56 -5.67 0.26
N GLY A 14 14.58 -4.83 0.45
CA GLY A 14 15.94 -5.11 -0.03
C GLY A 14 16.56 -6.33 0.63
N VAL A 15 16.36 -6.51 1.94
CA VAL A 15 16.87 -7.68 2.69
C VAL A 15 16.16 -8.96 2.26
N ILE A 16 14.82 -8.94 2.18
CA ILE A 16 14.01 -10.11 1.80
C ILE A 16 14.39 -10.62 0.40
N PHE A 17 14.75 -9.73 -0.52
CA PHE A 17 15.19 -10.12 -1.85
C PHE A 17 16.68 -10.44 -1.92
N GLY A 18 17.52 -9.60 -1.32
CA GLY A 18 18.97 -9.69 -1.39
C GLY A 18 19.54 -10.93 -0.72
N VAL A 19 19.02 -11.33 0.45
CA VAL A 19 19.53 -12.50 1.19
C VAL A 19 19.33 -13.81 0.41
N PRO A 20 18.12 -14.15 -0.07
CA PRO A 20 17.93 -15.34 -0.91
C PRO A 20 18.77 -15.33 -2.18
N MET A 21 18.88 -14.17 -2.86
CA MET A 21 19.71 -14.06 -4.06
C MET A 21 21.19 -14.26 -3.74
N GLY A 22 21.67 -13.71 -2.62
CA GLY A 22 23.05 -13.93 -2.19
C GLY A 22 23.34 -15.39 -1.86
N ILE A 23 22.41 -16.09 -1.19
CA ILE A 23 22.51 -17.53 -0.95
C ILE A 23 22.55 -18.28 -2.28
N LEU A 24 21.64 -17.99 -3.20
CA LEU A 24 21.57 -18.64 -4.51
C LEU A 24 22.88 -18.50 -5.30
N PHE A 25 23.37 -17.27 -5.47
CA PHE A 25 24.63 -17.02 -6.18
C PHE A 25 25.85 -17.58 -5.43
N GLY A 26 25.84 -17.53 -4.11
CA GLY A 26 26.89 -18.14 -3.29
C GLY A 26 26.99 -19.66 -3.50
N LEU A 27 25.84 -20.33 -3.62
CA LEU A 27 25.77 -21.77 -3.89
C LEU A 27 26.17 -22.12 -5.33
N ILE A 28 25.65 -21.39 -6.33
CA ILE A 28 25.95 -21.62 -7.75
C ILE A 28 27.45 -21.51 -8.04
N HIS A 29 28.11 -20.53 -7.42
CA HIS A 29 29.53 -20.25 -7.66
C HIS A 29 30.46 -20.80 -6.57
N LEU A 30 29.91 -21.55 -5.60
CA LEU A 30 30.65 -22.08 -4.43
C LEU A 30 31.52 -21.01 -3.73
N SER A 31 31.03 -19.77 -3.68
CA SER A 31 31.78 -18.61 -3.19
C SER A 31 30.93 -17.75 -2.29
N LEU A 32 31.26 -17.76 -0.99
CA LEU A 32 30.58 -16.94 0.01
C LEU A 32 30.74 -15.44 -0.28
N LEU A 33 31.95 -15.02 -0.66
CA LEU A 33 32.24 -13.62 -0.98
C LEU A 33 31.40 -13.14 -2.16
N LEU A 34 31.30 -13.95 -3.22
CA LEU A 34 30.48 -13.60 -4.37
C LEU A 34 29.00 -13.51 -3.98
N GLY A 35 28.50 -14.47 -3.20
CA GLY A 35 27.13 -14.46 -2.68
C GLY A 35 26.80 -13.20 -1.88
N ILE A 36 27.71 -12.74 -1.01
CA ILE A 36 27.52 -11.49 -0.24
C ILE A 36 27.43 -10.28 -1.18
N ILE A 37 28.38 -10.15 -2.12
CA ILE A 37 28.42 -9.02 -3.07
C ILE A 37 27.16 -9.01 -3.94
N THR A 38 26.80 -10.14 -4.53
CA THR A 38 25.62 -10.25 -5.41
C THR A 38 24.33 -10.06 -4.62
N GLY A 39 24.24 -10.59 -3.40
CA GLY A 39 23.07 -10.40 -2.53
C GLY A 39 22.83 -8.93 -2.20
N PHE A 40 23.90 -8.20 -1.87
CA PHE A 40 23.83 -6.76 -1.64
C PHE A 40 23.39 -6.00 -2.90
N LEU A 41 24.03 -6.27 -4.05
CA LEU A 41 23.70 -5.63 -5.33
C LEU A 41 22.26 -5.91 -5.77
N CYS A 42 21.80 -7.16 -5.68
CA CYS A 42 20.43 -7.56 -5.99
C CYS A 42 19.42 -6.88 -5.06
N GLY A 43 19.68 -6.88 -3.74
CA GLY A 43 18.82 -6.22 -2.76
C GLY A 43 18.71 -4.71 -3.01
N PHE A 44 19.84 -4.05 -3.23
CA PHE A 44 19.88 -2.62 -3.54
C PHE A 44 19.12 -2.27 -4.83
N LEU A 45 19.41 -2.99 -5.93
CA LEU A 45 18.76 -2.75 -7.21
C LEU A 45 17.26 -3.00 -7.12
N PHE A 46 16.83 -4.06 -6.43
CA PHE A 46 15.42 -4.36 -6.24
C PHE A 46 14.72 -3.26 -5.43
N THR A 47 15.30 -2.80 -4.33
CA THR A 47 14.76 -1.68 -3.56
C THR A 47 14.65 -0.40 -4.41
N LEU A 48 15.66 -0.10 -5.24
CA LEU A 48 15.62 1.05 -6.14
C LEU A 48 14.46 0.94 -7.15
N LEU A 49 14.29 -0.23 -7.77
CA LEU A 49 13.20 -0.47 -8.71
C LEU A 49 11.83 -0.33 -8.04
N ILE A 50 11.64 -0.88 -6.84
CA ILE A 50 10.40 -0.73 -6.08
C ILE A 50 10.15 0.73 -5.71
N PHE A 51 11.17 1.48 -5.28
CA PHE A 51 11.05 2.90 -4.99
C PHE A 51 10.59 3.70 -6.21
N LEU A 52 11.23 3.50 -7.36
CA LEU A 52 10.86 4.16 -8.62
C LEU A 52 9.46 3.77 -9.07
N PHE A 53 9.09 2.50 -8.93
CA PHE A 53 7.75 2.01 -9.23
C PHE A 53 6.68 2.67 -8.36
N MET A 54 6.92 2.79 -7.05
CA MET A 54 5.99 3.47 -6.14
C MET A 54 5.85 4.96 -6.48
N LYS A 55 6.94 5.62 -6.86
CA LYS A 55 6.91 7.02 -7.33
C LYS A 55 6.11 7.18 -8.62
N TYR A 56 6.28 6.25 -9.54
CA TYR A 56 5.50 6.22 -10.78
C TYR A 56 4.01 6.02 -10.51
N GLN A 57 3.65 5.11 -9.62
CA GLN A 57 2.25 4.92 -9.21
C GLN A 57 1.66 6.17 -8.55
N GLU A 58 2.38 6.78 -7.62
CA GLU A 58 1.97 8.02 -6.96
C GLU A 58 1.60 9.09 -8.00
N LYS A 59 2.51 9.32 -8.97
CA LYS A 59 2.30 10.27 -10.06
C LYS A 59 1.10 9.92 -10.94
N LYS A 60 0.87 8.63 -11.20
CA LYS A 60 -0.28 8.17 -12.02
C LYS A 60 -1.62 8.52 -11.37
N PHE A 61 -1.69 8.56 -10.04
CA PHE A 61 -2.90 8.91 -9.30
C PHE A 61 -3.04 10.40 -8.99
N ASP A 62 -2.05 11.25 -9.30
CA ASP A 62 -2.14 12.71 -9.08
C ASP A 62 -3.34 13.34 -9.81
N LYS A 63 -3.59 12.91 -11.06
CA LYS A 63 -4.76 13.38 -11.82
C LYS A 63 -6.07 13.01 -11.12
N LYS A 64 -6.22 11.74 -10.71
CA LYS A 64 -7.41 11.25 -10.00
C LYS A 64 -7.57 11.95 -8.65
N ARG A 65 -6.48 12.15 -7.91
CA ARG A 65 -6.47 12.91 -6.65
C ARG A 65 -6.98 14.34 -6.88
N THR A 66 -6.55 14.99 -7.95
CA THR A 66 -6.99 16.35 -8.29
C THR A 66 -8.47 16.38 -8.68
N GLU A 67 -8.96 15.37 -9.40
CA GLU A 67 -10.38 15.25 -9.74
C GLU A 67 -11.25 15.05 -8.50
N ILE A 68 -10.89 14.11 -7.62
CA ILE A 68 -11.61 13.86 -6.36
C ILE A 68 -11.59 15.11 -5.47
N ALA A 69 -10.45 15.78 -5.35
CA ALA A 69 -10.29 16.97 -4.51
C ALA A 69 -11.12 18.18 -4.97
N LYS A 70 -11.60 18.22 -6.22
CA LYS A 70 -12.53 19.26 -6.68
C LYS A 70 -13.95 19.06 -6.15
N GLU A 71 -14.33 17.81 -5.90
CA GLU A 71 -15.70 17.45 -5.52
C GLU A 71 -15.85 17.26 -4.01
N ARG A 72 -14.78 16.79 -3.34
CA ARG A 72 -14.82 16.42 -1.93
C ARG A 72 -13.44 16.49 -1.28
N LYS A 73 -13.43 16.74 0.03
CA LYS A 73 -12.20 16.80 0.82
C LYS A 73 -11.59 15.41 0.98
N ILE A 74 -10.32 15.28 0.59
CA ILE A 74 -9.50 14.09 0.85
C ILE A 74 -8.85 14.20 2.23
N ILE A 75 -9.18 13.27 3.13
CA ILE A 75 -8.62 13.19 4.47
C ILE A 75 -7.24 12.53 4.38
N CYS A 76 -7.18 11.30 3.87
CA CYS A 76 -5.93 10.63 3.54
C CYS A 76 -6.04 9.74 2.31
N ASP A 77 -4.89 9.42 1.70
CA ASP A 77 -4.79 8.58 0.52
C ASP A 77 -3.49 7.78 0.50
N GLY A 78 -3.42 6.72 -0.30
CA GLY A 78 -2.21 5.91 -0.44
C GLY A 78 -2.40 4.64 -1.23
N ALA A 79 -1.29 3.96 -1.54
CA ALA A 79 -1.33 2.65 -2.18
C ALA A 79 -2.01 1.62 -1.28
N ALA A 80 -2.85 0.79 -1.88
CA ALA A 80 -3.61 -0.24 -1.18
C ALA A 80 -3.83 -1.48 -2.06
N THR A 81 -4.13 -2.59 -1.40
CA THR A 81 -4.56 -3.82 -2.07
C THR A 81 -5.85 -4.33 -1.47
N ILE A 82 -6.84 -4.65 -2.31
CA ILE A 82 -8.10 -5.29 -1.92
C ILE A 82 -8.27 -6.55 -2.77
N ASN A 83 -8.54 -7.69 -2.14
CA ASN A 83 -8.72 -8.98 -2.83
C ASN A 83 -7.59 -9.31 -3.83
N GLY A 84 -6.33 -9.00 -3.47
CA GLY A 84 -5.15 -9.20 -4.33
C GLY A 84 -4.97 -8.17 -5.45
N ASN A 85 -5.93 -7.27 -5.68
CA ASN A 85 -5.84 -6.22 -6.68
C ASN A 85 -5.19 -4.97 -6.07
N GLY A 86 -4.04 -4.57 -6.62
CA GLY A 86 -3.34 -3.35 -6.21
C GLY A 86 -3.97 -2.10 -6.82
N GLY A 87 -3.96 -1.00 -6.08
CA GLY A 87 -4.54 0.27 -6.51
C GLY A 87 -4.24 1.42 -5.57
N TRP A 88 -5.07 2.44 -5.64
CA TRP A 88 -4.99 3.60 -4.76
C TRP A 88 -6.29 3.76 -3.99
N LEU A 89 -6.13 3.94 -2.68
CA LEU A 89 -7.24 4.17 -1.75
C LEU A 89 -7.29 5.65 -1.42
N PHE A 90 -8.49 6.21 -1.44
CA PHE A 90 -8.79 7.53 -0.91
C PHE A 90 -9.79 7.37 0.23
N PHE A 91 -9.53 8.06 1.34
CA PHE A 91 -10.52 8.32 2.36
C PHE A 91 -10.90 9.80 2.29
N THR A 92 -12.18 10.03 1.99
CA THR A 92 -12.78 11.35 1.80
C THR A 92 -13.85 11.59 2.85
N GLU A 93 -14.41 12.79 2.89
CA GLU A 93 -15.59 13.08 3.72
C GLU A 93 -16.83 12.24 3.34
N ASN A 94 -16.87 11.69 2.12
CA ASN A 94 -17.96 10.83 1.65
C ASN A 94 -17.73 9.34 1.93
N GLY A 95 -16.53 8.94 2.37
CA GLY A 95 -16.21 7.55 2.68
C GLY A 95 -14.90 7.07 2.05
N ILE A 96 -14.80 5.76 1.84
CA ILE A 96 -13.61 5.10 1.28
C ILE A 96 -13.85 4.80 -0.20
N GLU A 97 -12.88 5.12 -1.03
CA GLU A 97 -12.90 4.88 -2.47
C GLU A 97 -11.59 4.22 -2.91
N PHE A 98 -11.69 3.03 -3.49
CA PHE A 98 -10.57 2.27 -4.00
C PHE A 98 -10.60 2.22 -5.52
N TYR A 99 -9.47 2.60 -6.12
CA TYR A 99 -9.28 2.62 -7.56
C TYR A 99 -8.17 1.64 -7.95
N PRO A 100 -8.50 0.47 -8.50
CA PRO A 100 -7.51 -0.51 -8.94
C PRO A 100 -6.66 0.02 -10.11
N HIS A 101 -5.48 -0.55 -10.30
CA HIS A 101 -4.70 -0.29 -11.50
C HIS A 101 -5.41 -0.87 -12.75
N LYS A 102 -5.35 -0.12 -13.86
CA LYS A 102 -5.93 -0.53 -15.16
C LYS A 102 -5.41 -1.85 -15.74
N ILE A 103 -4.32 -2.39 -15.20
CA ILE A 103 -3.68 -3.64 -15.67
C ILE A 103 -4.06 -4.86 -14.83
N ASN A 104 -4.89 -4.68 -13.79
CA ASN A 104 -5.34 -5.77 -12.95
C ASN A 104 -6.38 -6.63 -13.69
N ILE A 105 -6.57 -7.86 -13.20
CA ILE A 105 -7.61 -8.78 -13.69
C ILE A 105 -9.01 -8.18 -13.44
N SER A 106 -9.21 -7.57 -12.28
CA SER A 106 -10.40 -6.75 -12.00
C SER A 106 -10.03 -5.28 -11.90
N THR A 107 -10.78 -4.46 -12.62
CA THR A 107 -10.71 -2.99 -12.56
C THR A 107 -11.91 -2.38 -11.86
N GLU A 108 -12.66 -3.18 -11.10
CA GLU A 108 -13.83 -2.72 -10.36
C GLU A 108 -13.41 -1.77 -9.22
N GLU A 109 -13.98 -0.57 -9.23
CA GLU A 109 -13.81 0.41 -8.16
C GLU A 109 -14.67 0.01 -6.96
N ILE A 110 -14.13 0.16 -5.75
CA ILE A 110 -14.87 -0.14 -4.52
C ILE A 110 -15.14 1.18 -3.80
N VAL A 111 -16.41 1.47 -3.56
CA VAL A 111 -16.85 2.65 -2.82
C VAL A 111 -17.62 2.19 -1.58
N ILE A 112 -17.14 2.61 -0.40
CA ILE A 112 -17.78 2.36 0.89
C ILE A 112 -18.22 3.73 1.43
N PRO A 113 -19.51 4.09 1.34
CA PRO A 113 -20.01 5.36 1.82
C PRO A 113 -19.77 5.56 3.32
N MET A 114 -19.51 6.79 3.75
CA MET A 114 -19.20 7.11 5.15
C MET A 114 -20.29 6.62 6.12
N ASN A 115 -21.56 6.82 5.75
CA ASN A 115 -22.71 6.45 6.58
C ASN A 115 -22.93 4.94 6.71
N THR A 116 -22.22 4.11 5.93
CA THR A 116 -22.28 2.66 6.07
C THR A 116 -21.15 2.11 6.92
N ILE A 117 -20.11 2.88 7.21
CA ILE A 117 -18.96 2.43 8.00
C ILE A 117 -19.36 2.35 9.48
N GLU A 118 -19.30 1.14 10.03
CA GLU A 118 -19.67 0.83 11.41
C GLU A 118 -18.44 0.82 12.33
N SER A 119 -17.31 0.30 11.85
CA SER A 119 -16.07 0.22 12.61
C SER A 119 -14.85 -0.02 11.72
N VAL A 120 -13.67 0.27 12.27
CA VAL A 120 -12.39 -0.01 11.64
C VAL A 120 -11.40 -0.59 12.63
N THR A 121 -10.72 -1.67 12.23
CA THR A 121 -9.68 -2.31 13.05
C THR A 121 -8.38 -2.34 12.27
N ALA A 122 -7.24 -2.10 12.92
CA ALA A 122 -5.92 -2.26 12.30
C ALA A 122 -5.27 -3.56 12.76
N ASN A 123 -4.79 -4.37 11.82
CA ASN A 123 -4.03 -5.59 12.09
C ASN A 123 -2.78 -5.61 11.20
N LYS A 124 -1.61 -6.02 11.72
CA LYS A 124 -0.30 -6.07 11.01
C LYS A 124 -0.13 -4.99 9.92
N ASN A 125 -0.52 -5.30 8.67
CA ASN A 125 -0.37 -4.45 7.48
C ASN A 125 -1.71 -4.12 6.78
N GLN A 126 -2.83 -4.23 7.50
CA GLN A 126 -4.18 -4.12 6.97
C GLN A 126 -5.06 -3.28 7.89
N ILE A 127 -6.12 -2.71 7.30
CA ILE A 127 -7.31 -2.28 8.00
C ILE A 127 -8.48 -3.20 7.62
N LEU A 128 -9.31 -3.52 8.61
CA LEU A 128 -10.56 -4.25 8.46
C LEU A 128 -11.67 -3.22 8.64
N VAL A 129 -12.38 -2.89 7.56
CA VAL A 129 -13.48 -1.93 7.60
C VAL A 129 -14.78 -2.71 7.60
N ARG A 130 -15.56 -2.62 8.68
CA ARG A 130 -16.91 -3.16 8.71
C ARG A 130 -17.88 -2.10 8.20
N ALA A 131 -18.63 -2.41 7.15
CA ALA A 131 -19.64 -1.55 6.60
C ALA A 131 -20.86 -2.34 6.10
N SER A 132 -22.06 -1.89 6.44
CA SER A 132 -23.34 -2.57 6.12
C SER A 132 -23.33 -4.08 6.44
N GLY A 133 -22.82 -4.45 7.61
CA GLY A 133 -22.71 -5.84 8.06
C GLY A 133 -21.64 -6.70 7.34
N LYS A 134 -20.88 -6.14 6.40
CA LYS A 134 -19.77 -6.83 5.70
C LYS A 134 -18.43 -6.28 6.14
N THR A 135 -17.41 -7.12 6.17
CA THR A 135 -16.03 -6.70 6.44
C THR A 135 -15.24 -6.67 5.13
N VAL A 136 -14.57 -5.55 4.86
CA VAL A 136 -13.63 -5.39 3.75
C VAL A 136 -12.22 -5.34 4.32
N GLU A 137 -11.38 -6.27 3.86
CA GLU A 137 -9.96 -6.30 4.21
C GLU A 137 -9.16 -5.48 3.21
N ILE A 138 -8.41 -4.50 3.72
CA ILE A 138 -7.65 -3.58 2.88
C ILE A 138 -6.20 -3.57 3.37
N VAL A 139 -5.28 -4.05 2.54
CA VAL A 139 -3.84 -3.98 2.81
C VAL A 139 -3.37 -2.57 2.54
N VAL A 140 -2.82 -1.90 3.55
CA VAL A 140 -2.32 -0.51 3.45
C VAL A 140 -1.05 -0.35 4.28
N SER A 141 -0.15 0.53 3.81
CA SER A 141 0.87 1.07 4.69
C SER A 141 0.24 1.98 5.75
N HIS A 142 0.88 2.17 6.90
CA HIS A 142 0.39 3.08 7.94
C HIS A 142 -1.02 2.75 8.44
N ASN A 143 -1.39 1.46 8.55
CA ASN A 143 -2.74 1.02 8.95
C ASN A 143 -3.28 1.67 10.25
N LYS A 144 -2.43 1.89 11.26
CA LYS A 144 -2.81 2.63 12.47
C LYS A 144 -3.17 4.08 12.19
N GLY A 145 -2.46 4.72 11.26
CA GLY A 145 -2.75 6.07 10.79
C GLY A 145 -4.08 6.13 10.04
N TRP A 146 -4.34 5.17 9.14
CA TRP A 146 -5.65 5.03 8.49
C TRP A 146 -6.78 4.84 9.50
N LYS A 147 -6.64 3.89 10.43
CA LYS A 147 -7.61 3.65 11.51
C LYS A 147 -7.93 4.95 12.26
N LYS A 148 -6.88 5.67 12.70
CA LYS A 148 -7.05 6.93 13.44
C LYS A 148 -7.83 7.99 12.64
N GLN A 149 -7.55 8.13 11.33
CA GLN A 149 -8.27 9.09 10.49
C GLN A 149 -9.74 8.70 10.32
N ILE A 150 -10.01 7.41 10.11
CA ILE A 150 -11.38 6.89 9.93
C ILE A 150 -12.17 7.01 11.23
N GLU A 151 -11.63 6.56 12.37
CA GLU A 151 -12.29 6.69 13.68
C GLU A 151 -12.55 8.15 14.04
N GLY A 152 -11.57 9.02 13.82
CA GLY A 152 -11.71 10.45 14.07
C GLY A 152 -12.78 11.13 13.22
N ALA A 153 -13.00 10.66 11.98
CA ALA A 153 -14.07 11.16 11.13
C ALA A 153 -15.46 10.60 11.50
N LEU A 154 -15.51 9.41 12.08
CA LEU A 154 -16.75 8.76 12.53
C LEU A 154 -17.18 9.20 13.94
N ASN A 155 -16.38 10.03 14.63
CA ASN A 155 -16.50 10.30 16.07
C ASN A 155 -16.50 9.02 16.94
N LEU A 156 -15.85 7.95 16.46
CA LEU A 156 -15.68 6.72 17.24
C LEU A 156 -14.55 6.97 18.24
N SER A 157 -14.90 7.13 19.52
CA SER A 157 -13.97 7.31 20.64
C SER A 157 -13.36 6.00 21.11
#